data_AF-A0A813GNR3-F1
#
_entry.id   AF-A0A813GNR3-F1
#
_cell.length_a   1.000
_cell.length_b   1.000
_cell.length_c   1.000
_cell.angle_alpha   90.00
_cell.angle_beta   90.00
_cell.angle_gamma   90.00
#
_symmetry.space_group_name_H-M   'P 1'
#
loop_
_entity.id
_entity.type
_entity.pdbx_description
1 polymer ?
#
loop_
_entity_poly.entity_id
_entity_poly.type
_entity_poly.pdbx_seq_one_letter_code
_entity_poly.pdbx_strand_id
1 'polypeptide(L)'
;MSARSKKAQPSPGEASRPKAWISLMKLLLIRGMGALQGEASTVPRVRGEDEERPEAGRLSFDTNSAGLPFEAGIGRRGKKVRKLRDDLRKHEVDATRLREAEARGEGDVFRKEQAVQKALQRARGEKVHDDSSKLRKVQKAMDLKKKKGKDKWTAKIESEKQQVNEQQAQRRDNLKNRGSKKKTKRAGFEGKKTGYLNTDDK
;
A
#
# COMPACT_ATOMS: atom_id res chain seq x y z
N MET A 1 -48.90 8.21 -23.38
CA MET A 1 -48.80 6.78 -23.01
C MET A 1 -47.48 6.58 -22.27
N SER A 2 -47.53 6.35 -20.95
CA SER A 2 -46.36 6.41 -20.06
C SER A 2 -45.88 4.99 -19.70
N ALA A 3 -44.70 4.60 -20.19
CA ALA A 3 -44.14 3.28 -19.97
C ALA A 3 -43.50 3.18 -18.57
N ARG A 4 -44.19 2.49 -17.64
CA ARG A 4 -43.66 2.13 -16.32
C ARG A 4 -42.55 1.09 -16.44
N SER A 5 -41.31 1.53 -16.23
CA SER A 5 -40.14 0.67 -16.08
C SER A 5 -40.22 -0.18 -14.80
N LYS A 6 -40.25 -1.51 -14.95
CA LYS A 6 -40.23 -2.46 -13.83
C LYS A 6 -38.82 -2.54 -13.25
N LYS A 7 -38.62 -2.03 -12.03
CA LYS A 7 -37.42 -2.25 -11.22
C LYS A 7 -37.28 -3.74 -10.89
N ALA A 8 -36.21 -4.37 -11.36
CA ALA A 8 -35.80 -5.70 -10.94
C ALA A 8 -35.34 -5.66 -9.47
N GLN A 9 -35.97 -6.49 -8.64
CA GLN A 9 -35.57 -6.74 -7.25
C GLN A 9 -34.35 -7.67 -7.24
N PRO A 10 -33.27 -7.36 -6.49
CA PRO A 10 -32.14 -8.27 -6.33
C PRO A 10 -32.54 -9.46 -5.43
N SER A 11 -32.16 -10.67 -5.87
CA SER A 11 -32.41 -11.94 -5.20
C SER A 11 -31.73 -12.04 -3.82
N PRO A 12 -32.45 -12.39 -2.74
CA PRO A 12 -31.88 -12.64 -1.42
C PRO A 12 -31.35 -14.08 -1.37
N GLY A 13 -30.10 -14.29 -1.78
CA GLY A 13 -29.58 -15.66 -1.92
C GLY A 13 -28.08 -15.83 -1.75
N GLU A 14 -27.35 -14.86 -1.22
CA GLU A 14 -25.92 -15.04 -0.95
C GLU A 14 -25.64 -15.31 0.52
N ALA A 15 -25.37 -16.59 0.77
CA ALA A 15 -25.12 -17.21 2.05
C ALA A 15 -24.04 -16.48 2.86
N SER A 16 -24.46 -16.09 4.07
CA SER A 16 -23.62 -15.79 5.21
C SER A 16 -22.63 -16.94 5.47
N ARG A 17 -21.38 -16.77 5.04
CA ARG A 17 -20.27 -17.62 5.50
C ARG A 17 -19.78 -17.08 6.85
N PRO A 18 -19.62 -17.93 7.88
CA PRO A 18 -19.21 -17.48 9.20
C PRO A 18 -17.77 -16.98 9.19
N LYS A 19 -17.58 -15.71 9.58
CA LYS A 19 -16.28 -15.01 9.73
C LYS A 19 -15.46 -15.48 10.94
N ALA A 20 -15.66 -16.70 11.42
CA ALA A 20 -15.13 -17.16 12.71
C ALA A 20 -13.64 -17.55 12.70
N TRP A 21 -13.01 -17.71 11.52
CA TRP A 21 -11.63 -18.22 11.44
C TRP A 21 -10.54 -17.13 11.38
N ILE A 22 -10.90 -15.87 11.17
CA ILE A 22 -9.91 -14.78 11.10
C ILE A 22 -9.51 -14.26 12.50
N SER A 23 -10.28 -14.60 13.55
CA SER A 23 -10.00 -14.09 14.91
C SER A 23 -8.94 -14.88 15.68
N LEU A 24 -8.58 -16.11 15.28
CA LEU A 24 -7.63 -16.93 16.03
C LEU A 24 -6.15 -16.68 15.64
N MET A 25 -5.87 -16.18 14.43
CA MET A 25 -4.49 -15.86 14.01
C MET A 25 -3.99 -14.49 14.51
N LYS A 26 -4.87 -13.61 15.02
CA LYS A 26 -4.48 -12.27 15.49
C LYS A 26 -3.98 -12.25 16.95
N LEU A 27 -4.10 -13.37 17.67
CA LEU A 27 -3.70 -13.46 19.08
C LEU A 27 -2.30 -14.09 19.28
N LEU A 28 -1.65 -14.61 18.23
CA LEU A 28 -0.32 -15.25 18.34
C LEU A 28 0.87 -14.37 17.92
N LEU A 29 0.65 -13.11 17.52
CA LEU A 29 1.71 -12.22 17.01
C LEU A 29 1.96 -10.97 17.89
N ILE A 30 1.60 -11.02 19.18
CA ILE A 30 1.80 -9.91 20.15
C ILE A 30 2.50 -10.43 21.42
N ARG A 31 3.55 -11.24 21.25
CA ARG A 31 4.40 -11.67 22.37
C ARG A 31 5.86 -11.85 21.94
N GLY A 32 6.48 -10.75 21.50
CA GLY A 32 7.89 -10.80 21.09
C GLY A 32 8.51 -9.51 20.60
N MET A 33 8.23 -8.35 21.22
CA MET A 33 9.10 -7.17 21.04
C MET A 33 9.28 -6.50 22.40
N GLY A 34 10.16 -7.13 23.18
CA GLY A 34 10.72 -6.56 24.40
C GLY A 34 11.63 -5.38 24.08
N ALA A 35 11.64 -4.46 25.03
CA ALA A 35 12.42 -3.24 25.11
C ALA A 35 13.90 -3.40 24.75
N LEU A 36 14.43 -2.44 23.99
CA LEU A 36 15.83 -2.02 24.08
C LEU A 36 15.89 -0.50 23.89
N GLN A 37 15.95 0.18 25.05
CA GLN A 37 16.60 1.47 25.21
C GLN A 37 18.13 1.24 25.27
N GLY A 38 18.90 2.21 24.76
CA GLY A 38 20.36 2.23 24.81
C GLY A 38 20.88 3.04 23.62
N GLU A 39 20.97 4.36 23.75
CA GLU A 39 22.15 5.12 24.17
C GLU A 39 23.07 5.51 23.00
N ALA A 40 23.43 6.79 23.02
CA ALA A 40 24.29 7.44 22.06
C ALA A 40 25.73 6.93 22.19
N SER A 41 26.40 6.66 21.07
CA SER A 41 27.82 6.96 20.97
C SER A 41 28.21 7.29 19.52
N THR A 42 28.66 8.53 19.36
CA THR A 42 29.46 9.00 18.24
C THR A 42 30.87 8.47 18.38
N VAL A 43 31.32 7.62 17.44
CA VAL A 43 32.75 7.48 17.11
C VAL A 43 32.87 7.16 15.61
N PRO A 44 33.45 8.04 14.77
CA PRO A 44 33.95 7.62 13.46
C PRO A 44 35.36 7.06 13.67
N ARG A 45 35.50 5.73 13.64
CA ARG A 45 36.81 5.05 13.57
C ARG A 45 36.98 4.49 12.17
N VAL A 46 37.72 5.22 11.36
CA VAL A 46 38.32 4.72 10.12
C VAL A 46 39.51 3.84 10.50
N ARG A 47 39.49 2.56 10.14
CA ARG A 47 40.65 1.73 9.73
C ARG A 47 40.24 0.28 9.55
N GLY A 48 40.71 -0.32 8.46
CA GLY A 48 40.80 -1.78 8.33
C GLY A 48 40.28 -2.27 6.99
N GLU A 49 41.12 -2.21 5.97
CA GLU A 49 41.05 -3.13 4.84
C GLU A 49 41.40 -4.52 5.39
N ASP A 50 40.38 -5.23 5.88
CA ASP A 50 40.50 -6.65 6.22
C ASP A 50 39.94 -7.45 5.04
N GLU A 51 40.80 -8.31 4.51
CA GLU A 51 40.55 -9.17 3.37
C GLU A 51 39.18 -9.85 3.44
N GLU A 52 38.37 -9.58 2.43
CA GLU A 52 36.96 -9.94 2.32
C GLU A 52 36.83 -11.45 2.04
N ARG A 53 37.08 -12.28 3.06
CA ARG A 53 36.50 -13.63 3.12
C ARG A 53 34.98 -13.45 3.19
N PRO A 54 34.19 -13.93 2.22
CA PRO A 54 32.75 -13.80 2.29
C PRO A 54 32.24 -14.65 3.46
N GLU A 55 31.90 -13.99 4.57
CA GLU A 55 31.19 -14.63 5.68
C GLU A 55 29.87 -15.21 5.15
N ALA A 56 29.71 -16.53 5.28
CA ALA A 56 28.51 -17.24 4.87
C ALA A 56 27.30 -16.72 5.66
N GLY A 57 26.50 -15.86 5.01
CA GLY A 57 25.32 -15.21 5.61
C GLY A 57 25.19 -13.72 5.33
N ARG A 58 26.24 -13.06 4.81
CA ARG A 58 26.25 -11.62 4.47
C ARG A 58 26.37 -11.31 2.98
N LEU A 59 25.91 -12.19 2.10
CA LEU A 59 25.77 -11.87 0.67
C LEU A 59 24.67 -10.80 0.48
N SER A 60 25.05 -9.53 0.54
CA SER A 60 24.26 -8.45 -0.05
C SER A 60 24.41 -8.52 -1.56
N PHE A 61 23.41 -9.09 -2.24
CA PHE A 61 23.32 -8.96 -3.69
C PHE A 61 22.96 -7.50 -4.01
N ASP A 62 23.96 -6.73 -4.44
CA ASP A 62 23.69 -5.47 -5.11
C ASP A 62 22.97 -5.78 -6.41
N THR A 63 21.65 -5.60 -6.43
CA THR A 63 20.84 -5.77 -7.64
C THR A 63 21.27 -4.83 -8.79
N ASN A 64 22.12 -3.85 -8.50
CA ASN A 64 22.69 -2.91 -9.46
C ASN A 64 24.08 -3.34 -10.01
N SER A 65 24.76 -4.33 -9.42
CA SER A 65 26.10 -4.76 -9.87
C SER A 65 26.07 -5.93 -10.85
N ALA A 66 24.90 -6.53 -11.10
CA ALA A 66 24.74 -7.48 -12.20
C ALA A 66 24.99 -6.72 -13.51
N GLY A 67 26.10 -7.02 -14.19
CA GLY A 67 26.59 -6.42 -15.45
C GLY A 67 25.68 -6.61 -16.68
N LEU A 68 24.37 -6.61 -16.48
CA LEU A 68 23.39 -6.43 -17.53
C LEU A 68 23.50 -4.98 -18.03
N PRO A 69 23.62 -4.74 -19.34
CA PRO A 69 23.69 -3.40 -19.87
C PRO A 69 22.50 -2.59 -19.34
N PHE A 70 22.76 -1.37 -18.85
CA PHE A 70 21.78 -0.49 -18.21
C PHE A 70 20.49 -0.31 -19.03
N GLU A 71 20.58 -0.52 -20.35
CA GLU A 71 19.51 -0.51 -21.34
C GLU A 71 18.57 -1.72 -21.31
N ALA A 72 19.02 -2.88 -20.83
CA ALA A 72 18.18 -4.08 -20.75
C ALA A 72 16.89 -3.78 -19.96
N GLY A 73 16.97 -2.94 -18.93
CA GLY A 73 15.83 -2.16 -18.42
C GLY A 73 14.55 -2.96 -18.10
N ILE A 74 14.66 -4.27 -17.93
CA ILE A 74 13.56 -5.17 -17.63
C ILE A 74 13.25 -4.94 -16.15
N GLY A 75 12.13 -4.26 -15.87
CA GLY A 75 11.62 -4.11 -14.49
C GLY A 75 11.74 -2.71 -13.85
N ARG A 76 12.31 -1.70 -14.51
CA ARG A 76 12.34 -0.34 -13.94
C ARG A 76 10.93 0.17 -13.64
N ARG A 77 10.73 0.67 -12.41
CA ARG A 77 9.46 1.27 -11.98
C ARG A 77 9.05 2.36 -12.97
N GLY A 78 7.83 2.24 -13.51
CA GLY A 78 7.28 3.21 -14.45
C GLY A 78 7.61 2.98 -15.93
N LYS A 79 8.40 1.96 -16.32
CA LYS A 79 8.63 1.63 -17.75
C LYS A 79 7.32 1.46 -18.53
N LYS A 80 6.34 0.77 -17.94
CA LYS A 80 4.99 0.58 -18.53
C LYS A 80 4.26 1.91 -18.75
N VAL A 81 4.41 2.87 -17.83
CA VAL A 81 3.77 4.19 -17.94
C VAL A 81 4.46 5.03 -19.00
N ARG A 82 5.79 4.99 -19.07
CA ARG A 82 6.56 5.68 -20.12
C ARG A 82 6.16 5.14 -21.50
N LYS A 83 6.20 3.82 -21.69
CA LYS A 83 5.77 3.18 -22.95
C LYS A 83 4.36 3.62 -23.36
N LEU A 84 3.40 3.61 -22.44
CA LEU A 84 2.03 4.02 -22.77
C LEU A 84 1.95 5.51 -23.18
N ARG A 85 2.73 6.39 -22.56
CA ARG A 85 2.80 7.81 -22.94
C ARG A 85 3.46 8.00 -24.30
N ASP A 86 4.50 7.24 -24.58
CA ASP A 86 5.19 7.29 -25.86
C ASP A 86 4.29 6.76 -26.98
N ASP A 87 3.55 5.68 -26.73
CA ASP A 87 2.53 5.16 -27.67
C ASP A 87 1.44 6.22 -27.94
N LEU A 88 0.93 6.90 -26.90
CA LEU A 88 -0.04 7.99 -27.10
C LEU A 88 0.52 9.16 -27.92
N ARG A 89 1.76 9.57 -27.66
CA ARG A 89 2.43 10.64 -28.45
C ARG A 89 2.61 10.23 -29.90
N LYS A 90 3.00 8.99 -30.17
CA LYS A 90 3.11 8.47 -31.54
C LYS A 90 1.77 8.55 -32.26
N HIS A 91 0.69 8.11 -31.60
CA HIS A 91 -0.67 8.23 -32.15
C HIS A 91 -1.09 9.69 -32.42
N GLU A 92 -0.72 10.63 -31.55
CA GLU A 92 -1.01 12.05 -31.75
C GLU A 92 -0.23 12.62 -32.94
N VAL A 93 1.06 12.30 -33.06
CA VAL A 93 1.91 12.71 -34.20
C VAL A 93 1.44 12.07 -35.51
N ASP A 94 1.08 10.79 -35.50
CA ASP A 94 0.57 10.12 -36.69
C ASP A 94 -0.77 10.71 -37.14
N ALA A 95 -1.61 11.14 -36.19
CA ALA A 95 -2.86 11.81 -36.49
C ALA A 95 -2.65 13.23 -37.06
N THR A 96 -1.66 13.98 -36.57
CA THR A 96 -1.33 15.30 -37.16
C THR A 96 -0.76 15.15 -38.56
N ARG A 97 0.16 14.19 -38.77
CA ARG A 97 0.74 13.89 -40.08
C ARG A 97 -0.32 13.44 -41.09
N LEU A 98 -1.28 12.63 -40.66
CA LEU A 98 -2.39 12.22 -41.51
C LEU A 98 -3.24 13.42 -41.96
N ARG A 99 -3.54 14.36 -41.06
CA ARG A 99 -4.28 15.58 -41.41
C ARG A 99 -3.51 16.46 -42.39
N GLU A 100 -2.20 16.59 -42.21
CA GLU A 100 -1.33 17.33 -43.13
C GLU A 100 -1.29 16.67 -44.52
N ALA A 101 -1.21 15.34 -44.59
CA ALA A 101 -1.25 14.59 -45.86
C ALA A 101 -2.61 14.68 -46.55
N GLU A 102 -3.71 14.63 -45.78
CA GLU A 102 -5.06 14.86 -46.29
C GLU A 102 -5.21 16.26 -46.90
N ALA A 103 -4.65 17.29 -46.27
CA ALA A 103 -4.65 18.64 -46.81
C ALA A 103 -3.86 18.78 -48.12
N ARG A 104 -2.87 17.90 -48.35
CA ARG A 104 -2.08 17.83 -49.60
C ARG A 104 -2.71 16.92 -50.67
N GLY A 105 -3.81 16.22 -50.35
CA GLY A 105 -4.42 15.23 -51.25
C GLY A 105 -3.77 13.84 -51.26
N GLU A 106 -2.76 13.61 -50.42
CA GLU A 106 -2.00 12.35 -50.34
C GLU A 106 -2.49 11.42 -49.21
N GLY A 107 -3.62 11.72 -48.58
CA GLY A 107 -4.11 11.01 -47.40
C GLY A 107 -4.25 9.50 -47.58
N ASP A 108 -4.68 9.03 -48.75
CA ASP A 108 -4.87 7.59 -49.02
C ASP A 108 -3.56 6.83 -49.12
N VAL A 109 -2.51 7.46 -49.66
CA VAL A 109 -1.16 6.86 -49.74
C VAL A 109 -0.62 6.68 -48.33
N PHE A 110 -0.74 7.72 -47.50
CA PHE A 110 -0.26 7.69 -46.12
C PHE A 110 -1.00 6.64 -45.26
N ARG A 111 -2.33 6.49 -45.43
CA ARG A 111 -3.10 5.43 -44.75
C ARG A 111 -2.65 4.03 -45.16
N LYS A 112 -2.38 3.81 -46.46
CA LYS A 112 -1.89 2.52 -46.97
C LYS A 112 -0.49 2.21 -46.43
N GLU A 113 0.41 3.19 -46.44
CA GLU A 113 1.76 3.04 -45.91
C GLU A 113 1.75 2.68 -44.42
N GLN A 114 0.96 3.40 -43.61
CA GLN A 114 0.79 3.07 -42.19
C GLN A 114 0.21 1.65 -42.00
N ALA A 115 -0.78 1.26 -42.80
CA ALA A 115 -1.38 -0.07 -42.73
C ALA A 115 -0.35 -1.16 -43.02
N VAL A 116 0.49 -0.98 -44.05
CA VAL A 116 1.57 -1.90 -44.42
C VAL A 116 2.63 -1.95 -43.33
N GLN A 117 3.09 -0.82 -42.82
CA GLN A 117 4.09 -0.77 -41.75
C GLN A 117 3.61 -1.51 -40.49
N LYS A 118 2.34 -1.32 -40.12
CA LYS A 118 1.72 -2.03 -39.00
C LYS A 118 1.55 -3.52 -39.27
N ALA A 119 1.20 -3.90 -40.50
CA ALA A 119 1.14 -5.30 -40.91
C ALA A 119 2.51 -5.98 -40.79
N LEU A 120 3.58 -5.30 -41.21
CA LEU A 120 4.96 -5.79 -41.07
C LEU A 120 5.36 -5.92 -39.59
N GLN A 121 5.03 -4.95 -38.73
CA GLN A 121 5.27 -5.07 -37.29
C GLN A 121 4.53 -6.27 -36.68
N ARG A 122 3.27 -6.48 -37.05
CA ARG A 122 2.51 -7.67 -36.59
C ARG A 122 3.12 -8.97 -37.12
N ALA A 123 3.57 -9.00 -38.37
CA ALA A 123 4.22 -10.16 -38.97
C ALA A 123 5.56 -10.51 -38.30
N ARG A 124 6.29 -9.50 -37.80
CA ARG A 124 7.48 -9.68 -36.95
C ARG A 124 7.15 -10.21 -35.54
N GLY A 125 5.87 -10.31 -35.18
CA GLY A 125 5.41 -10.67 -33.84
C GLY A 125 5.38 -9.51 -32.84
N GLU A 126 5.58 -8.27 -33.30
CA GLU A 126 5.46 -7.11 -32.42
C GLU A 126 3.98 -6.81 -32.11
N LYS A 127 3.69 -6.58 -30.83
CA LYS A 127 2.34 -6.22 -30.39
C LYS A 127 2.02 -4.77 -30.73
N VAL A 128 1.29 -4.57 -31.83
CA VAL A 128 0.82 -3.24 -32.26
C VAL A 128 -0.49 -2.86 -31.56
N HIS A 129 -0.56 -1.65 -31.02
CA HIS A 129 -1.75 -1.07 -30.40
C HIS A 129 -2.28 0.07 -31.25
N ASP A 130 -3.41 -0.13 -31.93
CA ASP A 130 -3.96 0.86 -32.88
C ASP A 130 -4.99 1.82 -32.30
N ASP A 131 -5.52 1.51 -31.12
CA ASP A 131 -6.66 2.23 -30.55
C ASP A 131 -6.22 3.17 -29.43
N SER A 132 -6.17 4.47 -29.75
CA SER A 132 -5.84 5.54 -28.81
C SER A 132 -6.84 5.64 -27.65
N SER A 133 -8.11 5.28 -27.86
CA SER A 133 -9.13 5.27 -26.81
C SER A 133 -8.86 4.16 -25.80
N LYS A 134 -8.44 2.97 -26.25
CA LYS A 134 -7.98 1.90 -25.34
C LYS A 134 -6.74 2.32 -24.56
N LEU A 135 -5.75 2.97 -25.19
CA LEU A 135 -4.56 3.47 -24.49
C LEU A 135 -4.92 4.48 -23.39
N ARG A 136 -5.82 5.43 -23.67
CA ARG A 136 -6.33 6.39 -22.66
C ARG A 136 -7.09 5.70 -21.53
N LYS A 137 -7.90 4.67 -21.82
CA LYS A 137 -8.60 3.88 -20.78
C LYS A 137 -7.60 3.15 -19.87
N VAL A 138 -6.56 2.56 -20.44
CA VAL A 138 -5.49 1.89 -19.67
C VAL A 138 -4.74 2.89 -18.79
N GLN A 139 -4.45 4.09 -19.30
CA GLN A 139 -3.85 5.17 -18.50
C GLN A 139 -4.74 5.53 -17.30
N LYS A 140 -6.02 5.83 -17.54
CA LYS A 140 -6.99 6.17 -16.48
C LYS A 140 -7.10 5.04 -15.45
N ALA A 141 -7.16 3.78 -15.88
CA ALA A 141 -7.22 2.63 -14.98
C ALA A 141 -5.97 2.54 -14.09
N MET A 142 -4.77 2.81 -14.63
CA MET A 142 -3.55 2.87 -13.82
C MET A 142 -3.57 4.01 -12.81
N ASP A 143 -4.04 5.18 -13.20
CA ASP A 143 -4.08 6.34 -12.30
C ASP A 143 -5.15 6.18 -11.21
N LEU A 144 -6.29 5.56 -11.52
CA LEU A 144 -7.28 5.14 -10.52
C LEU A 144 -6.71 4.13 -9.53
N LYS A 145 -5.91 3.15 -9.99
CA LYS A 145 -5.25 2.19 -9.09
C LYS A 145 -4.27 2.89 -8.15
N LYS A 146 -3.49 3.85 -8.64
CA LYS A 146 -2.58 4.65 -7.81
C LYS A 146 -3.35 5.49 -6.79
N LYS A 147 -4.43 6.15 -7.21
CA LYS A 147 -5.29 6.94 -6.32
C LYS A 147 -5.89 6.07 -5.20
N LYS A 148 -6.52 4.95 -5.56
CA LYS A 148 -7.03 3.97 -4.58
C LYS A 148 -5.94 3.44 -3.64
N GLY A 149 -4.73 3.25 -4.14
CA GLY A 149 -3.58 2.87 -3.32
C GLY A 149 -3.21 3.96 -2.30
N LYS A 150 -3.16 5.22 -2.73
CA LYS A 150 -2.91 6.38 -1.86
C LYS A 150 -4.01 6.53 -0.80
N ASP A 151 -5.28 6.47 -1.21
CA ASP A 151 -6.44 6.61 -0.31
C ASP A 151 -6.46 5.50 0.76
N LYS A 152 -6.12 4.26 0.39
CA LYS A 152 -5.99 3.16 1.35
C LYS A 152 -4.84 3.37 2.33
N TRP A 153 -3.73 3.94 1.87
CA TRP A 153 -2.58 4.23 2.73
C TRP A 153 -2.89 5.36 3.72
N THR A 154 -3.52 6.44 3.26
CA THR A 154 -3.95 7.53 4.13
C THR A 154 -4.98 7.06 5.15
N ALA A 155 -5.93 6.21 4.75
CA ALA A 155 -6.91 5.62 5.66
C ALA A 155 -6.25 4.74 6.75
N LYS A 156 -5.19 4.00 6.41
CA LYS A 156 -4.42 3.25 7.40
C LYS A 156 -3.75 4.17 8.41
N ILE A 157 -3.04 5.19 7.95
CA ILE A 157 -2.39 6.18 8.81
C ILE A 157 -3.42 6.86 9.73
N GLU A 158 -4.57 7.23 9.19
CA GLU A 158 -5.64 7.87 9.97
C GLU A 158 -6.21 6.91 11.02
N SER A 159 -6.45 5.64 10.67
CA SER A 159 -6.92 4.63 11.62
C SER A 159 -5.91 4.36 12.74
N GLU A 160 -4.62 4.33 12.43
CA GLU A 160 -3.55 4.19 13.43
C GLU A 160 -3.52 5.40 14.37
N LYS A 161 -3.63 6.61 13.82
CA LYS A 161 -3.72 7.84 14.61
C LYS A 161 -4.95 7.87 15.52
N GLN A 162 -6.11 7.43 15.03
CA GLN A 162 -7.33 7.32 15.82
C GLN A 162 -7.16 6.32 16.97
N GLN A 163 -6.59 5.14 16.72
CA GLN A 163 -6.32 4.14 17.76
C GLN A 163 -5.37 4.68 18.84
N VAL A 164 -4.31 5.38 18.45
CA VAL A 164 -3.37 6.01 19.39
C VAL A 164 -4.09 7.07 20.22
N ASN A 165 -4.90 7.93 19.61
CA ASN A 165 -5.66 8.95 20.32
C ASN A 165 -6.67 8.34 21.29
N GLU A 166 -7.37 7.28 20.89
CA GLU A 166 -8.33 6.57 21.74
C GLU A 166 -7.63 5.93 22.95
N GLN A 167 -6.50 5.25 22.75
CA GLN A 167 -5.70 4.71 23.85
C GLN A 167 -5.21 5.81 24.80
N GLN A 168 -4.81 6.97 24.27
CA GLN A 168 -4.40 8.11 25.11
C GLN A 168 -5.58 8.71 25.88
N ALA A 169 -6.75 8.82 25.26
CA ALA A 169 -7.97 9.28 25.94
C ALA A 169 -8.37 8.32 27.07
N GLN A 170 -8.40 7.01 26.80
CA GLN A 170 -8.66 5.98 27.82
C GLN A 170 -7.66 6.07 28.99
N ARG A 171 -6.37 6.29 28.72
CA ARG A 171 -5.36 6.51 29.78
C ARG A 171 -5.65 7.75 30.60
N ARG A 172 -6.02 8.88 29.97
CA ARG A 172 -6.38 10.12 30.66
C ARG A 172 -7.61 9.93 31.54
N ASP A 173 -8.63 9.25 31.05
CA ASP A 173 -9.86 9.01 31.80
C ASP A 173 -9.62 8.04 32.98
N ASN A 174 -8.82 7.00 32.79
CA ASN A 174 -8.41 6.10 33.87
C ASN A 174 -7.62 6.84 34.97
N LEU A 175 -6.72 7.75 34.60
CA LEU A 175 -5.98 8.58 35.56
C LEU A 175 -6.91 9.55 36.32
N LYS A 176 -7.84 10.20 35.61
CA LYS A 176 -8.85 11.07 36.24
C LYS A 176 -9.72 10.30 37.23
N ASN A 177 -10.21 9.11 36.85
CA ASN A 177 -11.03 8.25 37.71
C ASN A 177 -10.27 7.73 38.93
N ARG A 178 -8.95 7.51 38.80
CA ARG A 178 -8.08 7.14 39.94
C ARG A 178 -7.86 8.30 40.91
N GLY A 179 -7.73 9.53 40.39
CA GLY A 179 -7.59 10.74 41.20
C GLY A 179 -8.90 11.18 41.88
N SER A 180 -10.05 10.98 41.23
CA SER A 180 -11.37 11.39 41.74
C SER A 180 -11.99 10.40 42.71
N LYS A 181 -11.54 9.13 42.73
CA LYS A 181 -11.77 8.22 43.86
C LYS A 181 -11.08 8.82 45.08
N LYS A 182 -11.81 9.70 45.79
CA LYS A 182 -11.52 10.18 47.14
C LYS A 182 -10.87 9.02 47.88
N LYS A 183 -9.68 9.23 48.47
CA LYS A 183 -9.05 8.26 49.38
C LYS A 183 -10.14 7.83 50.35
N THR A 184 -10.81 6.71 50.09
CA THR A 184 -11.57 6.01 51.11
C THR A 184 -10.52 5.80 52.15
N LYS A 185 -10.58 6.57 53.26
CA LYS A 185 -9.59 6.50 54.33
C LYS A 185 -9.51 5.02 54.61
N ARG A 186 -8.41 4.38 54.18
CA ARG A 186 -8.17 2.97 54.43
C ARG A 186 -8.27 2.93 55.93
N ALA A 187 -9.34 2.29 56.46
CA ALA A 187 -9.49 2.16 57.90
C ALA A 187 -8.15 1.60 58.34
N GLY A 188 -7.40 2.40 59.11
CA GLY A 188 -6.09 1.99 59.59
C GLY A 188 -6.26 0.60 60.17
N PHE A 189 -5.24 -0.23 59.97
CA PHE A 189 -5.15 -1.53 60.63
C PHE A 189 -5.36 -1.40 62.16
N GLU A 190 -5.14 -0.21 62.71
CA GLU A 190 -5.52 0.19 64.06
C GLU A 190 -6.76 1.09 64.01
N GLY A 191 -7.94 0.60 64.43
CA GLY A 191 -9.04 1.53 64.73
C GLY A 191 -10.48 1.04 64.66
N LYS A 192 -10.77 -0.18 64.21
CA LYS A 192 -12.04 -0.83 64.56
C LYS A 192 -11.79 -1.81 65.69
N LYS A 193 -11.87 -1.26 66.91
CA LYS A 193 -12.03 -1.99 68.17
C LYS A 193 -13.25 -2.91 68.09
N THR A 194 -13.12 -4.08 67.50
CA THR A 194 -14.06 -5.19 67.70
C THR A 194 -13.26 -6.48 67.80
N GLY A 195 -12.67 -6.69 68.98
CA GLY A 195 -13.02 -7.86 69.77
C GLY A 195 -12.35 -9.20 69.47
N TYR A 196 -11.15 -9.28 68.89
CA TYR A 196 -10.45 -10.57 68.82
C TYR A 196 -8.95 -10.44 69.07
N LEU A 197 -8.57 -10.53 70.34
CA LEU A 197 -7.39 -11.26 70.80
C LEU A 197 -7.63 -11.57 72.28
N ASN A 198 -7.90 -12.84 72.55
CA ASN A 198 -8.31 -13.43 73.82
C ASN A 198 -7.46 -12.92 74.99
N THR A 199 -8.06 -12.09 75.84
CA THR A 199 -7.75 -12.11 77.27
C THR A 199 -8.64 -13.19 77.86
N ASP A 200 -8.03 -14.22 78.43
CA ASP A 200 -8.59 -15.25 79.34
C ASP A 200 -8.25 -16.66 78.84
N ASP A 201 -7.10 -17.15 79.29
CA ASP A 201 -6.94 -18.53 79.74
C ASP A 201 -6.02 -18.47 80.97
N LYS A 202 -6.65 -18.53 82.15
CA LYS A 202 -6.05 -18.70 83.47
C LYS A 202 -6.41 -20.09 83.98
#